data_AF-A0A2V6KDK8-F1
#
_entry.id   AF-A0A2V6KDK8-F1
#
_cell.length_a   1.000
_cell.length_b   1.000
_cell.length_c   1.000
_cell.angle_alpha   90.00
_cell.angle_beta   90.00
_cell.angle_gamma   90.00
#
_symmetry.space_group_name_H-M   'P 1'
#
loop_
_entity.id
_entity.type
_entity.pdbx_description
1 polymer ?
#
loop_
_entity_poly.entity_id
_entity_poly.type
_entity_poly.pdbx_seq_one_letter_code
_entity_poly.pdbx_strand_id
1 'polypeptide(L)' 'MKFWIGTSGFQYAEWKGNFYPEDLSAAKMLPFYAERLSTTEINYTFHRIPA' A
#
# COMPACT_ATOMS: atom_id res chain seq x y z
N MET A 1 25.55 -4.39 -6.63
CA MET A 1 24.63 -4.22 -5.49
C MET A 1 23.21 -4.14 -6.04
N LYS A 2 22.23 -4.83 -5.45
CA LYS A 2 20.81 -4.73 -5.87
C LYS A 2 20.07 -3.87 -4.84
N PHE A 3 19.48 -2.77 -5.28
CA PHE A 3 18.68 -1.88 -4.43
C PHE A 3 17.20 -2.22 -4.58
N TRP A 4 16.50 -2.21 -3.47
CA TRP A 4 15.04 -2.37 -3.42
C TRP A 4 14.46 -1.07 -2.92
N ILE A 5 13.47 -0.55 -3.65
CA ILE A 5 12.85 0.75 -3.39
C ILE A 5 11.35 0.52 -3.21
N GLY A 6 10.81 1.15 -2.17
CA GLY A 6 9.43 0.99 -1.73
C GLY A 6 9.07 2.02 -0.65
N THR A 7 7.85 1.91 -0.13
CA THR A 7 7.30 2.78 0.91
C THR A 7 7.06 2.03 2.22
N SER A 8 6.88 2.76 3.33
CA SER A 8 6.35 2.20 4.57
C SER A 8 4.84 2.19 4.50
N GLY A 9 4.25 1.05 4.12
CA GLY A 9 2.83 0.85 3.88
C GLY A 9 2.41 1.14 2.43
N PHE A 10 1.24 0.63 2.05
CA PHE A 10 0.69 0.80 0.70
C PHE A 10 -0.80 1.21 0.69
N GLN A 11 -1.57 0.94 1.76
CA GLN A 11 -3.03 1.09 1.75
C GLN A 11 -3.49 2.47 2.26
N TYR A 12 -3.13 3.54 1.53
CA TYR A 12 -3.48 4.92 1.86
C TYR A 12 -4.56 5.45 0.91
N ALA A 13 -5.67 5.98 1.45
CA ALA A 13 -6.77 6.50 0.65
C ALA A 13 -6.41 7.82 -0.04
N GLU A 14 -5.54 8.61 0.60
CA GLU A 14 -5.02 9.89 0.16
C GLU A 14 -4.17 9.78 -1.12
N TRP A 15 -3.75 8.57 -1.48
CA TRP A 15 -2.99 8.30 -2.70
C TRP A 15 -3.89 8.11 -3.93
N LYS A 16 -5.20 8.01 -3.75
CA LYS A 16 -6.17 8.00 -4.86
C LYS A 16 -6.15 9.34 -5.62
N GLY A 17 -6.29 9.25 -6.93
CA GLY A 17 -6.21 10.38 -7.86
C GLY A 17 -4.78 10.74 -8.28
N ASN A 18 -3.77 10.42 -7.46
CA ASN A 18 -2.36 10.70 -7.75
C ASN A 18 -1.57 9.44 -8.11
N PHE A 19 -1.56 8.45 -7.21
CA PHE A 19 -0.85 7.18 -7.40
C PHE A 19 -1.82 6.04 -7.75
N TYR A 20 -2.95 5.95 -7.04
CA TYR A 20 -4.02 5.00 -7.32
C TYR A 20 -5.09 5.63 -8.20
N PRO A 21 -5.75 4.86 -9.10
CA PRO A 21 -7.00 5.27 -9.71
C PRO A 21 -8.04 5.64 -8.66
N GLU A 22 -8.85 6.65 -8.95
CA GLU A 22 -9.86 7.20 -8.03
C GLU A 22 -10.80 6.12 -7.47
N ASP A 23 -11.24 5.23 -8.35
CA ASP A 23 -12.21 4.16 -8.11
C ASP A 23 -11.57 2.83 -7.67
N LEU A 24 -10.25 2.78 -7.46
CA LEU A 24 -9.57 1.55 -7.04
C LEU A 24 -10.04 1.11 -5.65
N SER A 25 -10.49 -0.14 -5.53
CA SER A 25 -10.86 -0.69 -4.22
C SER A 25 -9.63 -0.96 -3.36
N ALA A 26 -9.76 -0.81 -2.04
CA ALA A 26 -8.66 -1.03 -1.09
C ALA A 26 -8.03 -2.43 -1.23
N ALA A 27 -8.85 -3.46 -1.45
CA ALA A 27 -8.38 -4.84 -1.68
C ALA A 27 -7.48 -4.99 -2.92
N LYS A 28 -7.57 -4.08 -3.89
CA LYS A 28 -6.74 -4.07 -5.10
C LYS A 28 -5.51 -3.16 -5.01
N MET A 29 -5.33 -2.43 -3.90
CA MET A 29 -4.19 -1.51 -3.73
C MET A 29 -2.84 -2.25 -3.73
N LEU A 30 -2.73 -3.39 -3.03
CA LEU A 30 -1.47 -4.15 -3.02
C LEU A 30 -1.08 -4.70 -4.41
N PRO A 31 -1.97 -5.39 -5.15
CA PRO A 31 -1.67 -5.79 -6.53
C PRO A 31 -1.23 -4.61 -7.41
N PHE A 32 -1.95 -3.49 -7.36
CA PHE A 32 -1.62 -2.31 -8.16
C PHE A 32 -0.27 -1.70 -7.76
N TYR A 33 0.02 -1.63 -6.45
CA TYR A 33 1.29 -1.13 -5.93
C TYR A 33 2.47 -2.01 -6.39
N ALA A 34 2.30 -3.34 -6.33
CA ALA A 34 3.33 -4.32 -6.68
C ALA A 34 3.73 -4.31 -8.17
N GLU A 35 2.89 -3.77 -9.05
CA GLU A 35 3.23 -3.53 -10.46
C GLU A 35 4.24 -2.38 -10.65
N ARG A 36 4.41 -1.51 -9.65
CA ARG A 36 5.20 -0.26 -9.74
C ARG A 36 6.41 -0.24 -8.82
N LEU A 37 6.26 -0.76 -7.60
CA LEU A 37 7.30 -0.78 -6.57
C LEU A 37 7.50 -2.20 -6.06
N SER A 38 8.76 -2.58 -5.94
CA SER A 38 9.16 -3.97 -5.69
C SER A 38 9.06 -4.38 -4.22
N THR A 39 8.99 -3.42 -3.30
CA THR A 39 8.93 -3.67 -1.86
C THR A 39 7.99 -2.68 -1.15
N THR A 40 7.51 -3.08 0.02
CA THR A 40 6.85 -2.20 0.99
C THR A 40 7.19 -2.72 2.38
N GLU A 41 7.41 -1.82 3.33
CA GLU A 41 7.49 -2.17 4.75
C GLU A 41 6.07 -2.24 5.32
N ILE A 42 5.82 -3.19 6.22
CA ILE A 42 4.51 -3.39 6.86
C ILE A 42 4.67 -3.24 8.36
N ASN A 43 4.01 -2.21 8.92
CA ASN A 43 3.91 -1.99 10.36
C ASN A 43 2.45 -2.16 10.78
N TYR A 44 1.99 -3.41 10.91
CA TYR A 44 0.67 -3.69 11.44
C TYR A 44 0.70 -3.64 12.97
N THR A 45 0.06 -2.64 13.57
CA THR A 45 -0.36 -2.72 14.97
C THR A 45 -1.62 -3.57 15.04
N PHE A 46 -1.68 -4.52 15.97
CA PHE A 46 -2.87 -5.34 16.23
C PHE A 46 -3.99 -4.48 16.85
N HIS A 47 -4.61 -3.59 16.07
CA HIS A 47 -5.82 -2.89 16.50
C HIS A 47 -7.02 -3.80 16.27
N ARG A 48 -7.23 -4.73 17.21
CA ARG A 48 -8.57 -5.27 17.42
C ARG A 48 -9.29 -4.24 18.28
N ILE A 49 -10.31 -3.58 17.74
CA ILE A 49 -11.26 -2.85 18.58
C ILE A 49 -11.88 -3.91 19.51
N PRO A 50 -11.78 -3.78 20.85
CA PRO A 50 -12.46 -4.71 21.75
C PRO A 50 -13.97 -4.68 21.48
N ALA A 51 -14.59 -5.86 21.51
CA ALA A 51 -16.02 -6.08 21.27
C ALA A 51 -16.90 -5.41 22.32
#